data_AF-A0A9D2MD83-F1
#
_entry.id   AF-A0A9D2MD83-F1
#
_cell.length_a   1.000
_cell.length_b   1.000
_cell.length_c   1.000
_cell.angle_alpha   90.00
_cell.angle_beta   90.00
_cell.angle_gamma   90.00
#
_symmetry.space_group_name_H-M   'P 1'
#
loop_
_entity.id
_entity.type
_entity.pdbx_description
1 polymer ?
#
loop_
_entity_poly.entity_id
_entity_poly.type
_entity_poly.pdbx_seq_one_letter_code
_entity_poly.pdbx_strand_id
1 'polypeptide(L)'
;MYVKKRMSLLLFAALAMVLFTACGRWDFSREAAKAANEAQGANPVVTFDTSRALTDALRDAAGENIQPADIEAALKADGTLTELLAGRSDLDIYFAAGDQSADDAAAAIAAQFGRLTGRKPEAFIAMVKADNGWFYAAVVTYRTGGSGSSSNSSTPTPDPEPEPEPEPEPEPEPEPEPEPTPVLDRIEVSGSYRKIYFVGSSLDGNQIAGETFDPTGLVVTAYYKDNAKKPTEVTDYEISPDKNFSESGSAEVTISYTEGEVTKEATISVEVYRIYKPLFGNVLEAENIDSTTQTVGQTFNPVGMTIRVHHYKGWTPYHTTDIRVTEYMVEKGIVKVSEEKLVGGSNEVTITYLGKTVTFSVLISGPYHTF
;
A
#
# COMPACT_ATOMS: atom_id res chain seq x y z
N MET A 1 29.80 -26.94 -55.74
CA MET A 1 30.21 -25.57 -55.32
C MET A 1 29.28 -25.17 -54.19
N TYR A 2 29.66 -24.84 -52.96
CA TYR A 2 30.98 -24.66 -52.36
C TYR A 2 30.86 -25.15 -50.90
N VAL A 3 31.76 -26.05 -50.54
CA VAL A 3 31.99 -26.61 -49.20
C VAL A 3 32.72 -25.56 -48.33
N LYS A 4 32.37 -25.51 -47.03
CA LYS A 4 33.16 -25.05 -45.86
C LYS A 4 33.84 -23.67 -45.89
N LYS A 5 33.50 -22.85 -44.88
CA LYS A 5 34.44 -22.18 -43.95
C LYS A 5 33.62 -21.56 -42.79
N ARG A 6 33.95 -21.62 -41.50
CA ARG A 6 34.87 -22.39 -40.62
C ARG A 6 34.63 -21.83 -39.19
N MET A 7 34.67 -22.71 -38.18
CA MET A 7 35.14 -22.48 -36.78
C MET A 7 34.38 -21.44 -35.94
N SER A 8 33.67 -21.77 -34.85
CA SER A 8 34.08 -22.53 -33.65
C SER A 8 35.43 -22.06 -33.07
N LEU A 9 35.37 -21.07 -32.17
CA LEU A 9 36.26 -20.75 -31.04
C LEU A 9 35.74 -19.41 -30.49
N LEU A 10 34.96 -19.37 -29.41
CA LEU A 10 35.45 -19.47 -28.03
C LEU A 10 34.37 -20.10 -27.13
N LEU A 11 34.47 -21.42 -26.98
CA LEU A 11 34.39 -22.02 -25.64
C LEU A 11 35.65 -21.51 -24.92
N PHE A 12 35.49 -20.66 -23.89
CA PHE A 12 36.36 -20.51 -22.70
C PHE A 12 36.07 -19.16 -21.99
N ALA A 13 34.91 -19.12 -21.34
CA ALA A 13 34.73 -18.55 -20.00
C ALA A 13 33.64 -19.43 -19.34
N ALA A 14 34.03 -20.63 -18.87
CA ALA A 14 34.06 -20.94 -17.44
C ALA A 14 32.68 -20.69 -16.78
N LEU A 15 31.76 -21.65 -16.79
CA LEU A 15 31.60 -22.68 -15.75
C LEU A 15 32.19 -22.31 -14.37
N ALA A 16 31.46 -21.48 -13.63
CA ALA A 16 31.35 -21.39 -12.16
C ALA A 16 30.27 -20.32 -11.93
N MET A 17 29.08 -20.54 -11.37
CA MET A 17 28.72 -21.20 -10.12
C MET A 17 27.23 -21.59 -10.23
N VAL A 18 26.85 -22.80 -9.81
CA VAL A 18 26.03 -23.05 -8.60
C VAL A 18 24.61 -22.48 -8.69
N LEU A 19 23.62 -23.34 -8.44
CA LEU A 19 22.28 -23.02 -7.94
C LEU A 19 22.07 -21.53 -7.57
N PHE A 20 21.19 -20.84 -8.30
CA PHE A 20 20.43 -19.73 -7.74
C PHE A 20 18.95 -19.96 -8.12
N THR A 21 18.23 -20.92 -7.53
CA THR A 21 17.54 -20.72 -6.24
C THR A 21 18.46 -20.17 -5.17
N ALA A 22 18.77 -18.89 -5.26
CA ALA A 22 19.12 -18.11 -4.10
C ALA A 22 18.33 -16.81 -4.29
N CYS A 23 17.30 -16.60 -3.48
CA CYS A 23 17.51 -16.22 -2.09
C CYS A 23 18.39 -14.96 -2.04
N GLY A 24 18.02 -13.95 -2.82
CA GLY A 24 18.22 -12.56 -2.45
C GLY A 24 16.97 -12.03 -1.74
N ARG A 25 16.38 -12.84 -0.86
CA ARG A 25 15.25 -12.42 -0.01
C ARG A 25 15.91 -11.76 1.19
N TRP A 26 16.11 -10.46 1.05
CA TRP A 26 17.02 -9.68 1.87
C TRP A 26 16.71 -9.83 3.36
N ASP A 27 17.65 -10.44 4.08
CA ASP A 27 17.62 -10.59 5.54
C ASP A 27 18.37 -9.42 6.16
N PHE A 28 17.64 -8.63 6.95
CA PHE A 28 18.15 -7.47 7.66
C PHE A 28 17.98 -7.62 9.17
N SER A 29 17.87 -8.87 9.65
CA SER A 29 17.60 -9.16 11.06
C SER A 29 18.72 -8.65 11.98
N ARG A 30 19.98 -8.59 11.49
CA ARG A 30 21.11 -8.09 12.28
C ARG A 30 21.07 -6.58 12.45
N GLU A 31 20.72 -5.87 11.39
CA GLU A 31 20.53 -4.42 11.36
C GLU A 31 19.39 -4.04 12.31
N ALA A 32 18.28 -4.77 12.25
CA ALA A 32 17.14 -4.61 13.15
C ALA A 32 17.51 -4.90 14.61
N ALA A 33 18.21 -6.01 14.91
CA ALA A 33 18.65 -6.33 16.27
C ALA A 33 19.61 -5.28 16.83
N LYS A 34 20.55 -4.79 16.02
CA LYS A 34 21.46 -3.71 16.41
C LYS A 34 20.68 -2.44 16.74
N ALA A 35 19.80 -1.98 15.84
CA ALA A 35 19.00 -0.78 16.06
C ALA A 35 18.10 -0.90 17.30
N ALA A 36 17.48 -2.07 17.51
CA ALA A 36 16.64 -2.38 18.67
C ALA A 36 17.40 -2.28 20.00
N ASN A 37 18.64 -2.76 20.03
CA ASN A 37 19.49 -2.70 21.22
C ASN A 37 20.02 -1.28 21.47
N GLU A 38 20.41 -0.55 20.42
CA GLU A 38 20.88 0.84 20.51
C GLU A 38 19.77 1.80 20.98
N ALA A 39 18.52 1.59 20.52
CA ALA A 39 17.37 2.41 20.91
C ALA A 39 17.04 2.33 22.41
N GLN A 40 17.45 1.26 23.10
CA GLN A 40 17.23 1.07 24.54
C GLN A 40 18.27 1.79 25.43
N GLY A 41 19.33 2.36 24.83
CA GLY A 41 20.38 3.06 25.56
C GLY A 41 21.33 2.15 26.34
N ALA A 42 22.10 2.73 27.26
CA ALA A 42 23.24 2.06 27.90
C ALA A 42 22.88 0.93 28.88
N ASN A 43 21.61 0.74 29.23
CA ASN A 43 21.15 -0.29 30.16
C ASN A 43 19.86 -0.96 29.67
N PRO A 44 19.95 -1.82 28.65
CA PRO A 44 18.78 -2.42 28.02
C PRO A 44 18.07 -3.37 28.98
N VAL A 45 16.74 -3.27 29.05
CA VAL A 45 15.89 -4.18 29.84
C VAL A 45 15.76 -5.53 29.14
N VAL A 46 15.84 -5.52 27.81
CA VAL A 46 15.75 -6.70 26.96
C VAL A 46 16.83 -6.60 25.87
N THR A 47 17.51 -7.70 25.58
CA THR A 47 18.51 -7.82 24.53
C THR A 47 17.91 -8.58 23.35
N PHE A 48 17.95 -7.95 22.18
CA PHE A 48 17.49 -8.55 20.94
C PHE A 48 18.59 -9.36 20.26
N ASP A 49 18.27 -10.59 19.91
CA ASP A 49 19.06 -11.44 19.01
C ASP A 49 18.25 -11.83 17.77
N THR A 50 18.91 -12.41 16.78
CA THR A 50 18.30 -12.90 15.54
C THR A 50 17.91 -14.37 15.70
N SER A 51 16.78 -14.76 15.10
CA SER A 51 16.36 -16.16 15.04
C SER A 51 16.17 -16.56 13.59
N ARG A 52 16.95 -17.54 13.12
CA ARG A 52 16.86 -18.02 11.75
C ARG A 52 15.47 -18.58 11.41
N ALA A 53 14.87 -19.31 12.35
CA ALA A 53 13.51 -19.84 12.18
C ALA A 53 12.51 -18.69 12.03
N LEU A 54 12.62 -17.64 12.85
CA LEU A 54 11.77 -16.45 12.77
C LEU A 54 11.98 -15.70 11.45
N THR A 55 13.22 -15.56 10.99
CA THR A 55 13.56 -14.93 9.72
C THR A 55 12.99 -15.71 8.54
N ASP A 56 13.15 -17.02 8.51
CA ASP A 56 12.66 -17.87 7.42
C ASP A 56 11.11 -17.89 7.39
N ALA A 57 10.46 -17.96 8.56
CA ALA A 57 8.99 -17.91 8.66
C ALA A 57 8.42 -16.51 8.29
N LEU A 58 9.04 -15.42 8.77
CA LEU A 58 8.63 -14.05 8.43
C LEU A 58 8.81 -13.80 6.95
N ARG A 59 9.94 -14.27 6.41
CA ARG A 59 10.22 -14.21 5.00
C ARG A 59 9.07 -14.83 4.22
N ASP A 60 8.69 -16.08 4.52
CA ASP A 60 7.59 -16.78 3.84
C ASP A 60 6.24 -16.08 4.01
N ALA A 61 5.91 -15.64 5.23
CA ALA A 61 4.67 -14.93 5.54
C ALA A 61 4.54 -13.57 4.80
N ALA A 62 5.64 -12.81 4.69
CA ALA A 62 5.66 -11.50 4.05
C ALA A 62 5.69 -11.56 2.51
N GLY A 63 5.68 -12.76 1.91
CA GLY A 63 5.64 -12.93 0.45
C GLY A 63 4.22 -12.85 -0.15
N GLU A 64 3.24 -13.47 0.50
CA GLU A 64 1.87 -13.58 -0.02
C GLU A 64 0.89 -12.61 0.67
N ASN A 65 1.28 -12.01 1.80
CA ASN A 65 0.39 -11.24 2.66
C ASN A 65 0.89 -9.83 2.97
N ILE A 66 -0.01 -8.84 2.92
CA ILE A 66 0.35 -7.41 2.97
C ILE A 66 0.02 -6.79 4.33
N GLN A 67 -0.97 -7.30 5.05
CA GLN A 67 -1.40 -6.73 6.33
C GLN A 67 -0.61 -7.35 7.51
N PRO A 68 -0.16 -6.54 8.49
CA PRO A 68 0.54 -7.04 9.68
C PRO A 68 -0.20 -8.15 10.43
N ALA A 69 -1.53 -8.06 10.53
CA ALA A 69 -2.36 -9.06 11.20
C ALA A 69 -2.31 -10.44 10.50
N ASP A 70 -2.24 -10.45 9.17
CA ASP A 70 -2.18 -11.70 8.42
C ASP A 70 -0.78 -12.32 8.46
N ILE A 71 0.27 -11.49 8.49
CA ILE A 71 1.65 -11.93 8.73
C ILE A 71 1.78 -12.53 10.13
N GLU A 72 1.20 -11.87 11.13
CA GLU A 72 1.16 -12.36 12.52
C GLU A 72 0.41 -13.70 12.61
N ALA A 73 -0.73 -13.84 11.93
CA ALA A 73 -1.49 -15.09 11.88
C ALA A 73 -0.71 -16.21 11.20
N ALA A 74 -0.03 -15.93 10.07
CA ALA A 74 0.82 -16.89 9.36
C ALA A 74 2.00 -17.36 10.23
N LEU A 75 2.66 -16.44 10.93
CA LEU A 75 3.74 -16.76 11.86
C LEU A 75 3.28 -17.59 13.06
N LYS A 76 2.09 -17.31 13.60
CA LYS A 76 1.49 -18.12 14.66
C LYS A 76 1.08 -19.52 14.18
N ALA A 77 0.75 -19.67 12.90
CA ALA A 77 0.43 -20.95 12.28
C ALA A 77 1.68 -21.74 11.84
N ASP A 78 2.84 -21.11 11.76
CA ASP A 78 4.09 -21.75 11.38
C ASP A 78 4.58 -22.71 12.47
N GLY A 79 4.53 -24.01 12.17
CA GLY A 79 4.94 -25.07 13.09
C GLY A 79 6.42 -24.99 13.51
N THR A 80 7.29 -24.34 12.74
CA THR A 80 8.70 -24.14 13.09
C THR A 80 8.90 -23.13 14.22
N LEU A 81 7.93 -22.24 14.46
CA LEU A 81 7.97 -21.25 15.53
C LEU A 81 7.32 -21.72 16.83
N THR A 82 6.79 -22.95 16.87
CA THR A 82 6.07 -23.50 18.03
C THR A 82 6.82 -23.33 19.35
N GLU A 83 8.13 -23.63 19.38
CA GLU A 83 8.95 -23.48 20.59
C GLU A 83 9.26 -22.02 20.91
N LEU A 84 9.48 -21.20 19.87
CA LEU A 84 9.80 -19.78 20.00
C LEU A 84 8.61 -18.98 20.57
N LEU A 85 7.40 -19.35 20.13
CA LEU A 85 6.13 -18.73 20.51
C LEU A 85 5.46 -19.43 21.71
N ALA A 86 6.07 -20.49 22.24
CA ALA A 86 5.57 -21.16 23.44
C ALA A 86 5.81 -20.29 24.69
N GLY A 87 4.83 -20.26 25.60
CA GLY A 87 5.06 -19.78 26.97
C GLY A 87 4.78 -18.29 27.25
N ARG A 88 3.68 -17.73 26.70
CA ARG A 88 3.27 -16.31 26.87
C ARG A 88 4.27 -15.31 26.26
N SER A 89 4.86 -15.67 25.13
CA SER A 89 5.53 -14.69 24.28
C SER A 89 4.49 -13.88 23.49
N ASP A 90 4.73 -12.59 23.35
CA ASP A 90 4.01 -11.73 22.43
C ASP A 90 4.79 -11.68 21.12
N LEU A 91 4.07 -11.81 20.02
CA LEU A 91 4.56 -11.62 18.67
C LEU A 91 3.95 -10.33 18.14
N ASP A 92 4.77 -9.32 17.89
CA ASP A 92 4.36 -8.05 17.32
C ASP A 92 4.99 -7.89 15.93
N ILE A 93 4.22 -7.38 14.97
CA ILE A 93 4.69 -7.11 13.60
C ILE A 93 4.81 -5.61 13.39
N TYR A 94 6.01 -5.18 13.03
CA TYR A 94 6.34 -3.80 12.71
C TYR A 94 6.70 -3.68 11.23
N PHE A 95 6.59 -2.48 10.69
CA PHE A 95 6.93 -2.22 9.31
C PHE A 95 7.51 -0.82 9.11
N ALA A 96 8.24 -0.65 8.01
CA ALA A 96 8.79 0.63 7.56
C ALA A 96 8.74 0.73 6.02
N ALA A 97 8.74 1.98 5.54
CA ALA A 97 8.62 2.29 4.12
C ALA A 97 9.82 1.75 3.32
N GLY A 98 9.53 1.30 2.10
CA GLY A 98 10.46 0.58 1.24
C GLY A 98 11.52 1.40 0.51
N ASP A 99 11.32 2.71 0.49
CA ASP A 99 12.19 3.73 -0.13
C ASP A 99 13.38 4.11 0.77
N GLN A 100 13.35 3.71 2.05
CA GLN A 100 14.41 3.94 3.03
C GLN A 100 15.55 2.92 2.88
N SER A 101 16.74 3.28 3.40
CA SER A 101 17.84 2.32 3.56
C SER A 101 17.49 1.26 4.61
N ALA A 102 18.15 0.10 4.59
CA ALA A 102 17.88 -0.95 5.59
C ALA A 102 18.21 -0.49 7.03
N ASP A 103 19.24 0.35 7.20
CA ASP A 103 19.61 0.92 8.50
C ASP A 103 18.56 1.93 8.98
N ASP A 104 18.05 2.79 8.09
CA ASP A 104 17.00 3.75 8.43
C ASP A 104 15.67 3.05 8.75
N ALA A 105 15.33 2.01 7.99
CA ALA A 105 14.16 1.18 8.24
C ALA A 105 14.28 0.43 9.58
N ALA A 106 15.45 -0.13 9.90
CA ALA A 106 15.72 -0.75 11.19
C ALA A 106 15.57 0.25 12.35
N ALA A 107 16.08 1.48 12.21
CA ALA A 107 15.93 2.53 13.21
C ALA A 107 14.47 2.99 13.38
N ALA A 108 13.73 3.14 12.28
CA ALA A 108 12.32 3.49 12.30
C ALA A 108 11.46 2.40 12.96
N ILE A 109 11.77 1.12 12.72
CA ILE A 109 11.15 -0.01 13.41
C ILE A 109 11.51 -0.01 14.89
N ALA A 110 12.78 0.22 15.23
CA ALA A 110 13.24 0.26 16.61
C ALA A 110 12.56 1.36 17.45
N ALA A 111 12.27 2.51 16.83
CA ALA A 111 11.55 3.61 17.48
C ALA A 111 10.10 3.27 17.84
N GLN A 112 9.49 2.26 17.20
CA GLN A 112 8.10 1.84 17.44
C GLN A 112 7.94 0.97 18.70
N PHE A 113 9.03 0.44 19.26
CA PHE A 113 8.97 -0.51 20.38
C PHE A 113 8.53 0.09 21.72
N GLY A 114 8.59 1.42 21.87
CA GLY A 114 8.38 2.07 23.16
C GLY A 114 9.32 1.54 24.24
N ARG A 115 8.93 1.63 25.53
CA ARG A 115 9.71 1.06 26.63
C ARG A 115 9.34 -0.42 26.81
N LEU A 116 10.14 -1.31 26.25
CA LEU A 116 9.92 -2.76 26.36
C LEU A 116 10.23 -3.24 27.79
N THR A 117 9.26 -3.94 28.40
CA THR A 117 9.42 -4.59 29.71
C THR A 117 9.08 -6.06 29.58
N GLY A 118 10.10 -6.90 29.44
CA GLY A 118 9.97 -8.36 29.35
C GLY A 118 10.28 -9.07 30.68
N ARG A 119 9.75 -10.29 30.85
CA ARG A 119 10.04 -11.22 31.95
C ARG A 119 11.42 -11.89 31.81
N LYS A 120 11.94 -11.94 30.59
CA LYS A 120 13.28 -12.43 30.25
C LYS A 120 14.10 -11.30 29.60
N PRO A 121 15.42 -11.30 29.80
CA PRO A 121 16.31 -10.35 29.14
C PRO A 121 16.54 -10.71 27.67
N GLU A 122 16.01 -11.81 27.14
CA GLU A 122 16.20 -12.23 25.75
C GLU A 122 14.93 -11.96 24.93
N ALA A 123 15.06 -11.34 23.77
CA ALA A 123 14.02 -11.20 22.75
C ALA A 123 14.60 -11.53 21.36
N PHE A 124 13.71 -11.85 20.42
CA PHE A 124 14.10 -12.14 19.05
C PHE A 124 13.49 -11.12 18.10
N ILE A 125 14.29 -10.70 17.12
CA ILE A 125 13.82 -9.88 16.00
C ILE A 125 14.31 -10.47 14.69
N ALA A 126 13.40 -10.53 13.72
CA ALA A 126 13.72 -10.77 12.33
C ALA A 126 13.26 -9.59 11.50
N MET A 127 14.00 -9.22 10.46
CA MET A 127 13.57 -8.19 9.51
C MET A 127 13.87 -8.62 8.08
N VAL A 128 12.88 -8.44 7.20
CA VAL A 128 12.98 -8.78 5.78
C VAL A 128 12.42 -7.67 4.92
N LYS A 129 12.92 -7.55 3.69
CA LYS A 129 12.28 -6.72 2.65
C LYS A 129 11.39 -7.62 1.79
N ALA A 130 10.09 -7.30 1.78
CA ALA A 130 9.09 -8.01 1.00
C ALA A 130 9.08 -7.54 -0.47
N ASP A 131 8.47 -8.34 -1.33
CA ASP A 131 8.39 -8.05 -2.77
C ASP A 131 7.52 -6.84 -3.10
N ASN A 132 6.65 -6.43 -2.16
CA ASN A 132 5.89 -5.18 -2.22
C ASN A 132 6.75 -3.93 -1.94
N GLY A 133 8.04 -4.12 -1.63
CA GLY A 133 9.00 -3.07 -1.35
C GLY A 133 9.14 -2.71 0.12
N TRP A 134 8.21 -3.07 1.00
CA TRP A 134 8.25 -2.68 2.43
C TRP A 134 9.22 -3.53 3.24
N PHE A 135 9.72 -2.95 4.34
CA PHE A 135 10.42 -3.70 5.37
C PHE A 135 9.41 -4.17 6.43
N TYR A 136 9.45 -5.45 6.77
CA TYR A 136 8.68 -6.02 7.87
C TYR A 136 9.61 -6.59 8.92
N ALA A 137 9.29 -6.36 10.18
CA ALA A 137 9.98 -6.98 11.30
C ALA A 137 9.01 -7.74 12.20
N ALA A 138 9.37 -8.97 12.52
CA ALA A 138 8.69 -9.77 13.53
C ALA A 138 9.49 -9.69 14.83
N VAL A 139 8.83 -9.30 15.91
CA VAL A 139 9.42 -9.12 17.23
C VAL A 139 8.76 -10.07 18.21
N VAL A 140 9.56 -10.93 18.83
CA VAL A 140 9.11 -11.85 19.88
C VAL A 140 9.66 -11.39 21.21
N THR A 141 8.76 -11.02 22.13
CA THR A 141 9.10 -10.65 23.51
C THR A 141 8.36 -11.53 24.51
N TYR A 142 8.87 -11.67 25.74
CA TYR A 142 8.23 -12.47 26.78
C TYR A 142 7.54 -11.56 27.80
N ARG A 143 6.31 -11.08 27.55
CA ARG A 143 5.58 -10.19 28.47
C ARG A 143 4.84 -10.98 29.57
N THR A 144 4.63 -10.35 30.72
CA THR A 144 3.75 -10.90 31.77
C THR A 144 2.30 -10.69 31.35
N GLY A 145 1.66 -11.75 30.84
CA GLY A 145 0.35 -11.66 30.20
C GLY A 145 -0.71 -10.80 30.91
N GLY A 146 -1.51 -10.10 30.09
CA GLY A 146 -2.73 -9.42 30.46
C GLY A 146 -3.62 -9.29 29.22
N SER A 147 -4.70 -10.07 29.19
CA SER A 147 -5.88 -9.79 28.37
C SER A 147 -6.38 -8.38 28.66
N GLY A 148 -6.99 -7.72 27.67
CA GLY A 148 -7.51 -6.36 27.79
C GLY A 148 -8.42 -6.14 29.01
N SER A 149 -8.44 -4.87 29.45
CA SER A 149 -9.44 -4.17 30.26
C SER A 149 -9.95 -4.80 31.57
N SER A 150 -9.91 -3.96 32.63
CA SER A 150 -10.79 -3.94 33.82
C SER A 150 -10.41 -4.71 35.11
N SER A 151 -10.46 -3.95 36.21
CA SER A 151 -10.87 -4.29 37.59
C SER A 151 -9.88 -4.87 38.63
N ASN A 152 -9.47 -3.96 39.53
CA ASN A 152 -9.60 -3.94 41.00
C ASN A 152 -8.77 -4.80 41.98
N SER A 153 -8.12 -4.06 42.90
CA SER A 153 -8.10 -4.17 44.38
C SER A 153 -7.16 -5.12 45.15
N SER A 154 -6.21 -4.46 45.84
CA SER A 154 -5.78 -4.52 47.27
C SER A 154 -5.05 -5.72 47.90
N THR A 155 -4.06 -5.38 48.74
CA THR A 155 -3.66 -6.04 50.01
C THR A 155 -2.87 -5.01 50.89
N PRO A 156 -2.74 -5.21 52.22
CA PRO A 156 -2.99 -4.16 53.24
C PRO A 156 -1.80 -3.63 54.08
N THR A 157 -2.09 -2.50 54.76
CA THR A 157 -1.65 -1.93 56.08
C THR A 157 -0.15 -1.62 56.36
N PRO A 158 0.16 -0.46 57.01
CA PRO A 158 -0.10 -0.25 58.45
C PRO A 158 -0.74 1.12 58.84
N ASP A 159 -1.28 1.07 60.06
CA ASP A 159 -1.98 2.08 60.86
C ASP A 159 -1.08 3.27 61.27
N PRO A 160 -1.48 4.53 61.00
CA PRO A 160 -0.99 5.69 61.72
C PRO A 160 -2.04 6.27 62.68
N GLU A 161 -1.51 6.71 63.83
CA GLU A 161 -2.16 7.33 64.98
C GLU A 161 -3.22 8.41 64.68
N PRO A 162 -4.16 8.67 65.62
CA PRO A 162 -5.27 9.60 65.41
C PRO A 162 -4.81 11.06 65.30
N GLU A 163 -5.10 11.68 64.17
CA GLU A 163 -5.04 13.12 63.93
C GLU A 163 -6.35 13.83 64.34
N PRO A 164 -6.29 15.13 64.68
CA PRO A 164 -7.38 15.86 65.35
C PRO A 164 -8.58 16.14 64.43
N GLU A 165 -9.76 16.34 65.04
CA GLU A 165 -11.03 16.61 64.37
C GLU A 165 -10.95 17.84 63.42
N PRO A 166 -11.39 17.71 62.15
CA PRO A 166 -11.42 18.83 61.22
C PRO A 166 -12.61 19.76 61.49
N GLU A 167 -12.36 21.06 61.35
CA GLU A 167 -13.39 22.10 61.27
C GLU A 167 -14.31 21.85 60.06
N PRO A 168 -15.59 22.24 60.12
CA PRO A 168 -16.54 22.00 59.02
C PRO A 168 -16.10 22.71 57.74
N GLU A 169 -15.95 21.94 56.66
CA GLU A 169 -15.68 22.44 55.31
C GLU A 169 -16.86 23.29 54.80
N PRO A 170 -16.59 24.38 54.06
CA PRO A 170 -17.63 25.15 53.40
C PRO A 170 -18.39 24.29 52.38
N GLU A 171 -19.72 24.43 52.34
CA GLU A 171 -20.57 23.73 51.37
C GLU A 171 -20.07 23.98 49.95
N PRO A 172 -19.93 22.95 49.11
CA PRO A 172 -19.46 23.09 47.74
C PRO A 172 -20.41 24.01 46.96
N GLU A 173 -19.83 24.99 46.26
CA GLU A 173 -20.58 25.79 45.30
C GLU A 173 -21.26 24.87 44.28
N PRO A 174 -22.52 25.16 43.87
CA PRO A 174 -23.22 24.34 42.90
C PRO A 174 -22.38 24.24 41.62
N GLU A 175 -22.13 23.01 41.17
CA GLU A 175 -21.42 22.75 39.92
C GLU A 175 -22.14 23.46 38.76
N PRO A 176 -21.40 24.14 37.86
CA PRO A 176 -22.01 24.78 36.70
C PRO A 176 -22.77 23.74 35.87
N GLU A 177 -24.00 24.08 35.46
CA GLU A 177 -24.80 23.21 34.59
C GLU A 177 -24.00 22.88 33.31
N PRO A 178 -23.99 21.61 32.87
CA PRO A 178 -23.24 21.21 31.69
C PRO A 178 -23.75 21.96 30.46
N GLU A 179 -22.83 22.56 29.69
CA GLU A 179 -23.19 23.19 28.42
C GLU A 179 -23.85 22.16 27.48
N PRO A 180 -24.89 22.55 26.72
CA PRO A 180 -25.55 21.64 25.80
C PRO A 180 -24.55 21.15 24.75
N THR A 181 -24.38 19.83 24.64
CA THR A 181 -23.51 19.22 23.65
C THR A 181 -24.00 19.54 22.23
N PRO A 182 -23.15 20.06 21.33
CA PRO A 182 -23.54 20.40 19.97
C PRO A 182 -23.97 19.14 19.21
N VAL A 183 -25.09 19.23 18.50
CA VAL A 183 -25.66 18.09 17.75
C VAL A 183 -25.22 18.15 16.29
N LEU A 184 -24.60 17.07 15.81
CA LEU A 184 -24.19 16.91 14.42
C LEU A 184 -25.41 16.97 13.47
N ASP A 185 -25.35 17.84 12.46
CA ASP A 185 -26.42 18.06 11.48
C ASP A 185 -26.16 17.32 10.16
N ARG A 186 -25.00 17.57 9.55
CA ARG A 186 -24.56 16.94 8.30
C ARG A 186 -23.04 16.99 8.17
N ILE A 187 -22.53 16.24 7.20
CA ILE A 187 -21.17 16.39 6.70
C ILE A 187 -21.20 16.83 5.23
N GLU A 188 -20.16 17.55 4.82
CA GLU A 188 -19.92 17.88 3.42
C GLU A 188 -18.54 17.37 3.02
N VAL A 189 -18.46 16.77 1.83
CA VAL A 189 -17.22 16.27 1.25
C VAL A 189 -16.76 17.22 0.16
N SER A 190 -15.51 17.66 0.26
CA SER A 190 -14.89 18.62 -0.64
C SER A 190 -13.41 18.30 -0.84
N GLY A 191 -12.65 19.25 -1.40
CA GLY A 191 -11.24 19.05 -1.72
C GLY A 191 -10.99 18.35 -3.06
N SER A 192 -9.74 17.99 -3.29
CA SER A 192 -9.28 17.34 -4.52
C SER A 192 -8.96 15.89 -4.23
N TYR A 193 -9.84 14.97 -4.59
CA TYR A 193 -9.61 13.53 -4.48
C TYR A 193 -9.53 12.88 -5.86
N ARG A 194 -8.86 11.73 -5.91
CA ARG A 194 -8.71 10.95 -7.14
C ARG A 194 -10.06 10.35 -7.55
N LYS A 195 -10.46 10.57 -8.81
CA LYS A 195 -11.75 10.10 -9.36
C LYS A 195 -11.66 8.82 -10.20
N ILE A 196 -10.46 8.37 -10.56
CA ILE A 196 -10.25 7.24 -11.48
C ILE A 196 -9.40 6.18 -10.80
N TYR A 197 -9.88 4.94 -10.76
CA TYR A 197 -9.19 3.79 -10.18
C TYR A 197 -9.14 2.61 -11.14
N PHE A 198 -8.26 1.64 -10.87
CA PHE A 198 -8.10 0.43 -11.68
C PHE A 198 -8.29 -0.83 -10.87
N VAL A 199 -8.94 -1.83 -11.45
CA VAL A 199 -9.00 -3.19 -10.91
C VAL A 199 -8.27 -4.15 -11.83
N GLY A 200 -7.42 -4.98 -11.24
CA GLY A 200 -6.67 -5.98 -11.98
C GLY A 200 -7.53 -7.22 -12.22
N SER A 201 -7.37 -7.84 -13.38
CA SER A 201 -7.87 -9.20 -13.60
C SER A 201 -6.86 -10.01 -14.38
N SER A 202 -6.71 -11.25 -13.97
CA SER A 202 -6.03 -12.27 -14.76
C SER A 202 -7.00 -12.80 -15.82
N LEU A 203 -6.45 -13.21 -16.96
CA LEU A 203 -7.20 -13.69 -18.13
C LEU A 203 -7.87 -15.07 -17.90
N ASP A 204 -7.52 -15.76 -16.81
CA ASP A 204 -8.18 -16.99 -16.34
C ASP A 204 -9.40 -16.71 -15.45
N GLY A 205 -9.76 -15.44 -15.25
CA GLY A 205 -10.89 -15.01 -14.42
C GLY A 205 -10.53 -14.77 -12.96
N ASN A 206 -9.26 -14.97 -12.57
CA ASN A 206 -8.81 -14.65 -11.22
C ASN A 206 -8.72 -13.14 -11.03
N GLN A 207 -9.41 -12.63 -10.01
CA GLN A 207 -9.35 -11.23 -9.62
C GLN A 207 -7.95 -10.93 -9.08
N ILE A 208 -7.30 -9.91 -9.62
CA ILE A 208 -6.05 -9.39 -9.05
C ILE A 208 -6.46 -8.19 -8.20
N ALA A 209 -5.80 -7.99 -7.05
CA ALA A 209 -6.06 -6.84 -6.19
C ALA A 209 -6.10 -5.55 -7.03
N GLY A 210 -7.23 -4.85 -6.94
CA GLY A 210 -7.40 -3.54 -7.54
C GLY A 210 -6.72 -2.46 -6.72
N GLU A 211 -6.75 -1.25 -7.23
CA GLU A 211 -6.40 -0.08 -6.46
C GLU A 211 -7.44 0.16 -5.37
N THR A 212 -6.95 0.69 -4.26
CA THR A 212 -7.79 1.20 -3.18
C THR A 212 -8.12 2.67 -3.38
N PHE A 213 -9.30 3.09 -2.95
CA PHE A 213 -9.67 4.49 -2.80
C PHE A 213 -8.62 5.21 -1.95
N ASP A 214 -8.06 6.26 -2.53
CA ASP A 214 -7.06 7.11 -1.91
C ASP A 214 -7.74 8.39 -1.41
N PRO A 215 -7.93 8.56 -0.08
CA PRO A 215 -8.56 9.74 0.49
C PRO A 215 -7.64 10.96 0.49
N THR A 216 -6.41 10.87 -0.04
CA THR A 216 -5.49 12.01 -0.08
C THR A 216 -6.13 13.19 -0.81
N GLY A 217 -6.20 14.34 -0.13
CA GLY A 217 -6.80 15.57 -0.63
C GLY A 217 -8.32 15.66 -0.48
N LEU A 218 -8.99 14.63 0.05
CA LEU A 218 -10.37 14.68 0.50
C LEU A 218 -10.47 15.52 1.78
N VAL A 219 -11.42 16.44 1.82
CA VAL A 219 -11.73 17.26 3.01
C VAL A 219 -13.16 16.98 3.43
N VAL A 220 -13.34 16.56 4.69
CA VAL A 220 -14.66 16.27 5.28
C VAL A 220 -14.95 17.32 6.34
N THR A 221 -16.05 18.05 6.17
CA THR A 221 -16.44 19.14 7.08
C THR A 221 -17.75 18.81 7.79
N ALA A 222 -17.72 18.77 9.12
CA ALA A 222 -18.90 18.58 9.96
C ALA A 222 -19.62 19.90 10.23
N TYR A 223 -20.94 19.90 10.08
CA TYR A 223 -21.83 21.02 10.39
C TYR A 223 -22.77 20.64 11.54
N TYR A 224 -23.02 21.60 12.43
CA TYR A 224 -23.79 21.40 13.66
C TYR A 224 -25.10 22.18 13.61
N LYS A 225 -26.13 21.61 14.22
CA LYS A 225 -27.46 22.22 14.27
C LYS A 225 -27.40 23.61 14.91
N ASP A 226 -28.20 24.51 14.37
CA ASP A 226 -28.32 25.91 14.83
C ASP A 226 -26.98 26.66 14.88
N ASN A 227 -25.97 26.19 14.13
CA ASN A 227 -24.59 26.67 14.20
C ASN A 227 -24.01 26.66 15.63
N ALA A 228 -24.44 25.71 16.46
CA ALA A 228 -23.99 25.55 17.86
C ALA A 228 -22.46 25.43 17.98
N LYS A 229 -21.80 24.97 16.91
CA LYS A 229 -20.35 24.93 16.74
C LYS A 229 -20.00 25.34 15.32
N LYS A 230 -18.84 25.98 15.14
CA LYS A 230 -18.33 26.33 13.80
C LYS A 230 -18.13 25.06 12.97
N PRO A 231 -18.36 25.12 11.64
CA PRO A 231 -18.01 24.01 10.76
C PRO A 231 -16.56 23.59 10.99
N THR A 232 -16.33 22.30 11.17
CA THR A 232 -15.03 21.76 11.59
C THR A 232 -14.58 20.68 10.62
N GLU A 233 -13.32 20.74 10.17
CA GLU A 233 -12.72 19.66 9.38
C GLU A 233 -12.45 18.46 10.29
N VAL A 234 -12.92 17.28 9.88
CA VAL A 234 -12.82 16.03 10.64
C VAL A 234 -11.91 15.05 9.91
N THR A 235 -11.23 14.19 10.68
CA THR A 235 -10.22 13.25 10.14
C THR A 235 -10.51 11.80 10.53
N ASP A 236 -11.38 11.60 11.51
CA ASP A 236 -11.86 10.35 12.10
C ASP A 236 -13.15 9.87 11.44
N TYR A 237 -13.23 9.98 10.12
CA TYR A 237 -14.33 9.43 9.32
C TYR A 237 -13.98 8.04 8.79
N GLU A 238 -15.01 7.23 8.51
CA GLU A 238 -14.88 5.93 7.87
C GLU A 238 -15.25 6.02 6.39
N ILE A 239 -14.74 5.07 5.59
CA ILE A 239 -14.96 5.00 4.14
C ILE A 239 -15.44 3.60 3.77
N SER A 240 -16.55 3.53 3.03
CA SER A 240 -17.17 2.28 2.57
C SER A 240 -17.47 2.33 1.05
N PRO A 241 -17.32 1.23 0.29
CA PRO A 241 -16.74 -0.07 0.70
C PRO A 241 -15.26 0.08 1.06
N ASP A 242 -14.65 -0.93 1.74
CA ASP A 242 -13.31 -1.04 2.40
C ASP A 242 -12.09 -0.59 1.58
N LYS A 243 -12.22 0.56 0.93
CA LYS A 243 -11.38 1.19 -0.06
C LYS A 243 -11.12 0.32 -1.30
N ASN A 244 -11.43 -0.97 -1.34
CA ASN A 244 -11.14 -1.81 -2.51
C ASN A 244 -12.25 -1.80 -3.56
N PHE A 245 -11.88 -1.54 -4.81
CA PHE A 245 -12.77 -1.79 -5.95
C PHE A 245 -12.63 -3.25 -6.42
N SER A 246 -13.76 -3.91 -6.67
CA SER A 246 -13.82 -5.30 -7.18
C SER A 246 -14.37 -5.37 -8.61
N GLU A 247 -15.17 -4.38 -8.99
CA GLU A 247 -15.82 -4.26 -10.28
C GLU A 247 -15.41 -2.97 -10.99
N SER A 248 -15.38 -3.03 -12.31
CA SER A 248 -15.20 -1.84 -13.15
C SER A 248 -16.55 -1.20 -13.44
N GLY A 249 -16.59 0.12 -13.50
CA GLY A 249 -17.79 0.91 -13.71
C GLY A 249 -17.80 2.13 -12.80
N SER A 250 -18.95 2.78 -12.72
CA SER A 250 -19.18 3.82 -11.72
C SER A 250 -19.31 3.17 -10.35
N ALA A 251 -18.49 3.60 -9.39
CA ALA A 251 -18.56 3.17 -8.00
C ALA A 251 -18.92 4.36 -7.10
N GLU A 252 -19.74 4.10 -6.09
CA GLU A 252 -20.06 5.06 -5.03
C GLU A 252 -19.23 4.74 -3.80
N VAL A 253 -18.61 5.76 -3.24
CA VAL A 253 -17.85 5.70 -2.00
C VAL A 253 -18.60 6.52 -0.96
N THR A 254 -18.97 5.88 0.14
CA THR A 254 -19.66 6.47 1.28
C THR A 254 -18.64 6.88 2.33
N ILE A 255 -18.71 8.14 2.75
CA ILE A 255 -17.97 8.71 3.87
C ILE A 255 -18.94 8.80 5.04
N SER A 256 -18.61 8.22 6.18
CA SER A 256 -19.40 8.29 7.41
C SER A 256 -18.61 8.95 8.54
N TYR A 257 -19.26 9.82 9.30
CA TYR A 257 -18.69 10.45 10.49
C TYR A 257 -19.68 10.38 11.64
N THR A 258 -19.18 9.99 12.81
CA THR A 258 -19.98 9.79 14.03
C THR A 258 -19.44 10.67 15.14
N GLU A 259 -20.30 11.53 15.69
CA GLU A 259 -20.00 12.32 16.88
C GLU A 259 -21.07 12.05 17.94
N GLY A 260 -20.66 11.43 19.05
CA GLY A 260 -21.59 10.89 20.05
C GLY A 260 -22.39 9.71 19.48
N GLU A 261 -23.73 9.78 19.57
CA GLU A 261 -24.64 8.74 19.05
C GLU A 261 -25.16 9.06 17.63
N VAL A 262 -24.72 10.17 17.02
CA VAL A 262 -25.23 10.64 15.73
C VAL A 262 -24.21 10.36 14.63
N THR A 263 -24.63 9.56 13.65
CA THR A 263 -23.86 9.29 12.43
C THR A 263 -24.44 10.06 11.25
N LYS A 264 -23.57 10.63 10.42
CA LYS A 264 -23.92 11.28 9.15
C LYS A 264 -23.06 10.75 8.03
N GLU A 265 -23.66 10.69 6.85
CA GLU A 265 -23.04 10.12 5.66
C GLU A 265 -23.11 11.08 4.47
N ALA A 266 -22.12 10.98 3.60
CA ALA A 266 -22.07 11.64 2.29
C ALA A 266 -21.46 10.69 1.27
N THR A 267 -21.92 10.74 0.02
CA THR A 267 -21.43 9.89 -1.06
C THR A 267 -20.66 10.68 -2.10
N ILE A 268 -19.65 10.05 -2.67
CA ILE A 268 -18.91 10.53 -3.84
C ILE A 268 -18.88 9.44 -4.91
N SER A 269 -18.91 9.86 -6.17
CA SER A 269 -18.79 8.94 -7.32
C SER A 269 -17.37 8.93 -7.87
N VAL A 270 -16.88 7.74 -8.20
CA VAL A 270 -15.59 7.49 -8.85
C VAL A 270 -15.77 6.52 -10.02
N GLU A 271 -14.84 6.55 -10.97
CA GLU A 271 -14.81 5.65 -12.11
C GLU A 271 -13.73 4.58 -11.93
N VAL A 272 -14.09 3.32 -12.12
CA VAL A 272 -13.19 2.18 -11.98
C VAL A 272 -13.02 1.48 -13.33
N TYR A 273 -11.79 1.31 -13.78
CA TYR A 273 -11.45 0.67 -15.04
C TYR A 273 -10.83 -0.71 -14.80
N ARG A 274 -11.21 -1.71 -15.60
CA ARG A 274 -10.58 -3.03 -15.53
C ARG A 274 -9.34 -3.08 -16.42
N ILE A 275 -8.22 -3.53 -15.86
CA ILE A 275 -6.98 -3.79 -16.59
C ILE A 275 -6.65 -5.29 -16.52
N TYR A 276 -6.30 -5.87 -17.66
CA TYR A 276 -5.94 -7.28 -17.75
C TYR A 276 -4.42 -7.44 -17.74
N LYS A 277 -3.89 -8.25 -16.80
CA LYS A 277 -2.45 -8.51 -16.74
C LYS A 277 -2.04 -9.31 -17.99
N PRO A 278 -1.05 -8.85 -18.77
CA PRO A 278 -0.68 -9.51 -20.01
C PRO A 278 -0.07 -10.89 -19.72
N LEU A 279 -0.75 -11.97 -20.10
CA LEU A 279 -0.12 -13.28 -20.24
C LEU A 279 0.87 -13.22 -21.41
N PHE A 280 1.98 -13.95 -21.31
CA PHE A 280 3.03 -14.00 -22.33
C PHE A 280 2.47 -14.12 -23.76
N GLY A 281 2.99 -13.30 -24.69
CA GLY A 281 2.69 -13.41 -26.13
C GLY A 281 1.74 -12.37 -26.73
N ASN A 282 1.39 -11.30 -26.01
CA ASN A 282 0.47 -10.30 -26.57
C ASN A 282 1.05 -9.53 -27.77
N VAL A 283 0.21 -9.32 -28.78
CA VAL A 283 0.43 -8.40 -29.89
C VAL A 283 -0.44 -7.17 -29.62
N LEU A 284 0.18 -5.99 -29.64
CA LEU A 284 -0.54 -4.72 -29.61
C LEU A 284 -0.86 -4.31 -31.04
N GLU A 285 -2.13 -4.01 -31.29
CA GLU A 285 -2.57 -3.24 -32.44
C GLU A 285 -3.13 -1.92 -31.92
N ALA A 286 -2.75 -0.80 -32.50
CA ALA A 286 -3.35 0.49 -32.19
C ALA A 286 -4.08 0.96 -33.45
N GLU A 287 -5.39 1.17 -33.33
CA GLU A 287 -6.18 1.81 -34.38
C GLU A 287 -6.55 3.21 -33.90
N ASN A 288 -6.19 4.22 -34.69
CA ASN A 288 -6.70 5.57 -34.47
C ASN A 288 -8.16 5.61 -34.97
N ILE A 289 -9.09 5.23 -34.09
CA ILE A 289 -10.51 5.13 -34.44
C ILE A 289 -11.22 6.49 -34.30
N ASP A 290 -10.77 7.33 -33.36
CA ASP A 290 -11.33 8.66 -33.16
C ASP A 290 -10.38 9.74 -33.67
N SER A 291 -10.83 10.46 -34.70
CA SER A 291 -10.12 11.58 -35.32
C SER A 291 -10.04 12.76 -34.34
N THR A 292 -9.15 12.70 -33.36
CA THR A 292 -8.75 13.88 -32.60
C THR A 292 -7.96 14.82 -33.52
N THR A 293 -8.24 16.12 -33.43
CA THR A 293 -7.53 17.12 -34.24
C THR A 293 -6.09 17.25 -33.75
N GLN A 294 -5.19 16.52 -34.40
CA GLN A 294 -3.75 16.58 -34.16
C GLN A 294 -3.16 17.82 -34.86
N THR A 295 -2.24 18.52 -34.20
CA THR A 295 -1.67 19.78 -34.73
C THR A 295 -0.19 19.61 -35.08
N VAL A 296 0.22 20.13 -36.24
CA VAL A 296 1.62 20.19 -36.65
C VAL A 296 2.46 20.91 -35.59
N GLY A 297 3.62 20.35 -35.25
CA GLY A 297 4.56 20.89 -34.25
C GLY A 297 4.29 20.44 -32.81
N GLN A 298 3.21 19.71 -32.56
CA GLN A 298 2.91 19.07 -31.27
C GLN A 298 3.34 17.61 -31.26
N THR A 299 3.53 17.04 -30.07
CA THR A 299 3.62 15.59 -29.88
C THR A 299 2.26 14.94 -30.10
N PHE A 300 2.26 13.70 -30.57
CA PHE A 300 1.01 12.99 -30.79
C PHE A 300 0.22 12.78 -29.49
N ASN A 301 -1.05 13.17 -29.48
CA ASN A 301 -1.95 12.97 -28.35
C ASN A 301 -2.76 11.68 -28.53
N PRO A 302 -2.52 10.61 -27.74
CA PRO A 302 -3.23 9.35 -27.91
C PRO A 302 -4.59 9.33 -27.21
N VAL A 303 -4.96 10.36 -26.45
CA VAL A 303 -6.20 10.40 -25.67
C VAL A 303 -7.43 10.25 -26.58
N GLY A 304 -8.35 9.37 -26.19
CA GLY A 304 -9.53 9.02 -26.97
C GLY A 304 -9.31 7.88 -27.97
N MET A 305 -8.06 7.52 -28.29
CA MET A 305 -7.79 6.36 -29.16
C MET A 305 -8.17 5.04 -28.49
N THR A 306 -8.38 4.02 -29.30
CA THR A 306 -8.56 2.64 -28.82
C THR A 306 -7.32 1.81 -29.15
N ILE A 307 -6.67 1.24 -28.14
CA ILE A 307 -5.62 0.24 -28.29
C ILE A 307 -6.28 -1.13 -28.22
N ARG A 308 -6.03 -1.98 -29.21
CA ARG A 308 -6.49 -3.35 -29.26
C ARG A 308 -5.36 -4.29 -28.83
N VAL A 309 -5.60 -5.04 -27.76
CA VAL A 309 -4.64 -6.03 -27.25
C VAL A 309 -5.11 -7.41 -27.66
N HIS A 310 -4.32 -8.10 -28.48
CA HIS A 310 -4.55 -9.50 -28.82
C HIS A 310 -3.80 -10.39 -27.84
N HIS A 311 -4.55 -11.25 -27.16
CA HIS A 311 -4.06 -12.20 -26.18
C HIS A 311 -3.90 -13.57 -26.82
N TYR A 312 -2.74 -14.18 -26.61
CA TYR A 312 -2.39 -15.49 -27.15
C TYR A 312 -2.23 -16.50 -26.02
N LYS A 313 -2.68 -17.74 -26.26
CA LYS A 313 -2.38 -18.90 -25.41
C LYS A 313 -1.45 -19.82 -26.22
N GLY A 314 -0.14 -19.70 -26.00
CA GLY A 314 0.83 -20.28 -26.93
C GLY A 314 0.86 -19.51 -28.26
N TRP A 315 0.63 -20.19 -29.39
CA TRP A 315 0.59 -19.57 -30.72
C TRP A 315 -0.83 -19.24 -31.22
N THR A 316 -1.87 -19.58 -30.45
CA THR A 316 -3.27 -19.36 -30.85
C THR A 316 -3.82 -18.08 -30.20
N PRO A 317 -4.33 -17.12 -30.98
CA PRO A 317 -5.06 -15.98 -30.43
C PRO A 317 -6.34 -16.50 -29.76
N TYR A 318 -6.63 -16.01 -28.56
CA TYR A 318 -7.74 -16.51 -27.74
C TYR A 318 -8.69 -15.39 -27.27
N HIS A 319 -8.19 -14.16 -27.12
CA HIS A 319 -9.01 -13.04 -26.68
C HIS A 319 -8.49 -11.72 -27.23
N THR A 320 -9.38 -10.74 -27.39
CA THR A 320 -9.05 -9.39 -27.84
C THR A 320 -9.71 -8.39 -26.91
N THR A 321 -8.95 -7.41 -26.42
CA THR A 321 -9.44 -6.37 -25.54
C THR A 321 -9.22 -5.00 -26.17
N ASP A 322 -10.27 -4.20 -26.24
CA ASP A 322 -10.22 -2.81 -26.70
C ASP A 322 -10.10 -1.88 -25.48
N ILE A 323 -9.07 -1.04 -25.47
CA ILE A 323 -8.72 -0.15 -24.38
C ILE A 323 -8.79 1.29 -24.89
N ARG A 324 -9.74 2.08 -24.37
CA ARG A 324 -9.79 3.51 -24.67
C ARG A 324 -8.74 4.26 -23.85
N VAL A 325 -7.85 4.97 -24.52
CA VAL A 325 -6.77 5.75 -23.90
C VAL A 325 -7.35 7.01 -23.27
N THR A 326 -7.00 7.25 -22.02
CA THR A 326 -7.41 8.45 -21.26
C THR A 326 -6.21 9.35 -20.96
N GLU A 327 -6.45 10.62 -20.62
CA GLU A 327 -5.39 11.57 -20.21
C GLU A 327 -4.54 11.00 -19.07
N TYR A 328 -5.21 10.40 -18.08
CA TYR A 328 -4.57 9.75 -16.94
C TYR A 328 -3.54 8.68 -17.36
N MET A 329 -3.87 7.83 -18.35
CA MET A 329 -2.95 6.76 -18.79
C MET A 329 -1.66 7.33 -19.37
N VAL A 330 -1.73 8.51 -20.00
CA VAL A 330 -0.57 9.23 -20.54
C VAL A 330 0.22 9.90 -19.41
N GLU A 331 -0.45 10.62 -18.51
CA GLU A 331 0.19 11.33 -17.38
C GLU A 331 0.98 10.39 -16.46
N LYS A 332 0.47 9.17 -16.23
CA LYS A 332 1.14 8.15 -15.42
C LYS A 332 2.13 7.28 -16.19
N GLY A 333 2.32 7.53 -17.48
CA GLY A 333 3.24 6.77 -18.33
C GLY A 333 2.85 5.31 -18.51
N ILE A 334 1.58 4.96 -18.29
CA ILE A 334 1.00 3.64 -18.58
C ILE A 334 0.93 3.44 -20.09
N VAL A 335 0.47 4.50 -20.78
CA VAL A 335 0.59 4.68 -22.23
C VAL A 335 1.67 5.72 -22.46
N LYS A 336 2.76 5.33 -23.12
CA LYS A 336 3.80 6.26 -23.59
C LYS A 336 3.71 6.41 -25.09
N VAL A 337 4.07 7.59 -25.58
CA VAL A 337 4.08 7.90 -27.01
C VAL A 337 5.45 8.42 -27.40
N SER A 338 5.88 8.15 -28.63
CA SER A 338 7.06 8.78 -29.23
C SER A 338 6.99 10.31 -29.10
N GLU A 339 8.08 10.92 -28.64
CA GLU A 339 8.16 12.37 -28.37
C GLU A 339 8.37 13.22 -29.63
N GLU A 340 8.34 12.60 -30.81
CA GLU A 340 8.56 13.26 -32.09
C GLU A 340 7.41 14.23 -32.39
N LYS A 341 7.78 15.44 -32.83
CA LYS A 341 6.82 16.46 -33.23
C LYS A 341 6.23 16.11 -34.59
N LEU A 342 4.91 16.19 -34.68
CA LEU A 342 4.16 15.92 -35.90
C LEU A 342 4.49 16.95 -36.99
N VAL A 343 4.69 16.49 -38.21
CA VAL A 343 4.82 17.30 -39.44
C VAL A 343 3.58 17.13 -40.32
N GLY A 344 3.39 18.04 -41.28
CA GLY A 344 2.35 17.85 -42.30
C GLY A 344 2.65 16.62 -43.16
N GLY A 345 1.63 15.79 -43.42
CA GLY A 345 1.78 14.52 -44.14
C GLY A 345 1.83 13.31 -43.21
N SER A 346 2.51 12.25 -43.64
CA SER A 346 2.59 10.99 -42.90
C SER A 346 3.64 11.05 -41.80
N ASN A 347 3.26 10.66 -40.59
CA ASN A 347 4.13 10.59 -39.42
C ASN A 347 4.11 9.16 -38.88
N GLU A 348 5.26 8.61 -38.50
CA GLU A 348 5.29 7.37 -37.72
C GLU A 348 5.15 7.71 -36.23
N VAL A 349 4.26 7.00 -35.54
CA VAL A 349 4.00 7.18 -34.12
C VAL A 349 4.16 5.84 -33.44
N THR A 350 4.91 5.81 -32.34
CA THR A 350 5.06 4.60 -31.53
C THR A 350 4.31 4.76 -30.22
N ILE A 351 3.39 3.84 -29.93
CA ILE A 351 2.70 3.74 -28.64
C ILE A 351 3.30 2.57 -27.85
N THR A 352 3.59 2.81 -26.57
CA THR A 352 3.97 1.79 -25.61
C THR A 352 2.87 1.61 -24.58
N TYR A 353 2.33 0.41 -24.43
CA TYR A 353 1.39 0.06 -23.36
C TYR A 353 1.95 -1.12 -22.56
N LEU A 354 2.17 -0.92 -21.25
CA LEU A 354 2.73 -1.93 -20.33
C LEU A 354 4.01 -2.62 -20.87
N GLY A 355 4.89 -1.85 -21.51
CA GLY A 355 6.18 -2.32 -22.03
C GLY A 355 6.12 -3.04 -23.39
N LYS A 356 4.94 -3.14 -24.00
CA LYS A 356 4.78 -3.58 -25.40
C LYS A 356 4.62 -2.35 -26.30
N THR A 357 5.20 -2.40 -27.49
CA THR A 357 5.20 -1.27 -28.42
C THR A 357 4.50 -1.62 -29.73
N VAL A 358 3.78 -0.65 -30.30
CA VAL A 358 3.24 -0.72 -31.66
C VAL A 358 3.55 0.60 -32.36
N THR A 359 3.98 0.51 -33.61
CA THR A 359 4.26 1.67 -34.47
C THR A 359 3.26 1.67 -35.61
N PHE A 360 2.67 2.83 -35.89
CA PHE A 360 1.71 3.02 -36.97
C PHE A 360 1.86 4.41 -37.58
N SER A 361 1.36 4.58 -38.80
CA SER A 361 1.40 5.86 -39.49
C SER A 361 0.13 6.67 -39.24
N VAL A 362 0.29 7.96 -38.95
CA VAL A 362 -0.80 8.94 -38.83
C VAL A 362 -0.64 9.99 -39.91
N LEU A 363 -1.71 10.27 -40.64
CA LEU A 363 -1.74 11.33 -41.64
C LEU A 363 -2.25 12.63 -41.02
N ILE A 364 -1.41 13.66 -41.04
CA ILE A 364 -1.73 15.00 -40.54
C ILE A 364 -1.95 15.93 -41.72
N SER A 365 -3.18 16.44 -41.86
CA SER A 365 -3.50 17.45 -42.87
C SER A 365 -2.75 18.74 -42.55
N GLY A 366 -1.72 19.07 -43.33
CA GLY A 366 -1.07 20.38 -43.28
C GLY A 366 -1.95 21.47 -43.91
N PRO A 367 -1.70 22.75 -43.63
CA PRO A 367 -2.33 23.81 -44.40
C PRO A 367 -1.95 23.63 -45.88
N TYR A 368 -2.96 23.58 -46.76
CA TYR A 368 -2.72 23.57 -48.20
C TYR A 368 -1.91 24.82 -48.55
N HIS A 369 -0.64 24.67 -48.88
CA HIS A 369 0.06 25.70 -49.63
C HIS A 369 -0.53 25.67 -51.05
N THR A 370 -1.54 26.50 -51.29
CA THR A 370 -1.88 26.92 -52.66
C THR A 370 -0.66 27.66 -53.19
N PHE A 371 0.02 27.04 -54.16
CA PHE A 371 1.14 27.64 -54.90
C PHE A 371 0.70 28.84 -55.72
#